data_AF-A0A6G1SJR5-F1
#
_entry.id   AF-A0A6G1SJR5-F1
#
_cell.length_a   1.000
_cell.length_b   1.000
_cell.length_c   1.000
_cell.angle_alpha   90.00
_cell.angle_beta   90.00
_cell.angle_gamma   90.00
#
_symmetry.space_group_name_H-M   'P 1'
#
loop_
_entity.id
_entity.type
_entity.pdbx_description
1 polymer ?
#
loop_
_entity_poly.entity_id
_entity_poly.type
_entity_poly.pdbx_seq_one_letter_code
_entity_poly.pdbx_strand_id
1 'polypeptide(L)'
;MIVSIGSVCLQADKLMIMIPLLAASVILIATTHGIETASPRPPARVPKNLAVVANKSCDKPIIDTCATTLFVFGRRDVYLPQNFDEMVPHCQEEFDAEDCIKNYARRCLPPFERQVAGMLILGAGQVLRKRCGKEGTREYLSHYKCIKKTIPSLHDTMDQLIYTLMSVSQDKIGDDLKIPISCCAFARFLVTATKIVRLGCADFDPKAEEYIAVKMIKGYVNDVLDLSCQGYEVNSDKCAKINLPAGGFEWRNNSFVKIQGAKLPPKKPNSVVLPFLDIFTNL
;
A
#
# COMPACT_ATOMS: atom_id res chain seq x y z
N MET A 1 14.20 39.99 45.60
CA MET A 1 14.31 38.56 45.97
C MET A 1 14.53 37.79 44.68
N ILE A 2 15.75 37.62 44.15
CA ILE A 2 16.87 36.77 44.60
C ILE A 2 16.53 35.26 44.53
N VAL A 3 17.11 34.60 43.49
CA VAL A 3 17.66 33.22 43.42
C VAL A 3 16.60 32.09 43.27
N SER A 4 16.73 31.09 42.37
CA SER A 4 17.93 30.32 42.02
C SER A 4 17.86 29.65 40.63
N ILE A 5 19.02 29.54 40.00
CA ILE A 5 19.34 28.73 38.81
C ILE A 5 20.04 27.47 39.32
N GLY A 6 19.59 26.28 38.90
CA GLY A 6 20.20 25.00 39.24
C GLY A 6 20.73 24.26 38.00
N SER A 7 22.04 24.30 37.82
CA SER A 7 22.81 23.50 36.86
C SER A 7 23.04 22.07 37.37
N VAL A 8 23.01 21.07 36.50
CA VAL A 8 23.77 19.82 36.70
C VAL A 8 24.43 19.41 35.38
N CYS A 9 25.76 19.55 35.34
CA CYS A 9 26.67 18.89 34.42
C CYS A 9 26.78 17.40 34.78
N LEU A 10 26.93 16.53 33.77
CA LEU A 10 27.69 15.29 33.94
C LEU A 10 28.52 15.03 32.69
N GLN A 11 29.84 15.17 32.85
CA GLN A 11 30.87 14.71 31.92
C GLN A 11 31.03 13.20 32.04
N ALA A 12 31.30 12.54 30.93
CA ALA A 12 31.99 11.24 30.91
C ALA A 12 33.02 11.26 29.77
N ASP A 13 34.28 11.40 30.18
CA ASP A 13 35.49 11.34 29.36
C ASP A 13 36.04 9.90 29.36
N LYS A 14 36.54 9.49 28.18
CA LYS A 14 37.68 8.59 27.91
C LYS A 14 37.69 7.13 28.42
N LEU A 15 37.84 6.20 27.48
CA LEU A 15 39.00 5.29 27.49
C LEU A 15 39.33 4.74 26.09
N MET A 16 40.51 5.14 25.58
CA MET A 16 41.24 4.49 24.50
C MET A 16 42.03 3.31 25.06
N ILE A 17 42.01 2.15 24.39
CA ILE A 17 43.07 1.14 24.45
C ILE A 17 43.32 0.62 23.02
N MET A 18 44.58 0.71 22.59
CA MET A 18 45.15 0.12 21.37
C MET A 18 46.03 -1.10 21.71
N ILE A 19 46.41 -1.85 20.65
CA ILE A 19 47.62 -2.72 20.46
C ILE A 19 47.46 -4.22 20.90
N PRO A 20 48.09 -5.26 20.25
CA PRO A 20 48.33 -5.60 18.82
C PRO A 20 48.06 -7.09 18.43
N LEU A 21 48.23 -7.38 17.12
CA LEU A 21 48.73 -8.60 16.44
C LEU A 21 48.64 -9.99 17.12
N LEU A 22 48.10 -10.97 16.37
CA LEU A 22 48.83 -12.20 16.01
C LEU A 22 48.24 -12.83 14.74
N ALA A 23 49.15 -13.16 13.82
CA ALA A 23 48.89 -13.81 12.56
C ALA A 23 48.77 -15.34 12.74
N ALA A 24 47.87 -15.97 11.98
CA ALA A 24 48.00 -17.39 11.62
C ALA A 24 47.32 -17.64 10.28
N SER A 25 48.15 -18.03 9.32
CA SER A 25 47.81 -18.37 7.95
C SER A 25 47.00 -19.67 7.89
N VAL A 26 45.82 -19.63 7.28
CA VAL A 26 45.16 -20.82 6.72
C VAL A 26 44.83 -20.53 5.27
N ILE A 27 45.59 -21.17 4.39
CA ILE A 27 45.35 -21.23 2.96
C ILE A 27 44.13 -22.15 2.77
N LEU A 28 42.98 -21.57 2.45
CA LEU A 28 41.84 -22.32 1.93
C LEU A 28 41.75 -22.07 0.42
N ILE A 29 41.91 -23.15 -0.35
CA ILE A 29 41.78 -23.17 -1.80
C ILE A 29 40.30 -22.90 -2.14
N ALA A 30 40.00 -21.69 -2.59
CA ALA A 30 38.69 -21.34 -3.13
C ALA A 30 38.67 -21.67 -4.63
N THR A 31 37.99 -22.75 -5.00
CA THR A 31 37.63 -23.04 -6.39
C THR A 31 36.54 -22.06 -6.83
N THR A 32 36.89 -21.15 -7.72
CA THR A 32 35.94 -20.21 -8.34
C THR A 32 35.03 -20.95 -9.31
N HIS A 33 33.90 -21.45 -8.81
CA HIS A 33 32.75 -21.74 -9.66
C HIS A 33 32.02 -20.41 -9.89
N GLY A 34 32.13 -19.89 -11.11
CA GLY A 34 31.34 -18.75 -11.56
C GLY A 34 29.87 -19.09 -11.56
N ILE A 35 29.17 -18.72 -10.49
CA ILE A 35 27.72 -18.65 -10.47
C ILE A 35 27.37 -17.28 -11.06
N GLU A 36 27.07 -17.26 -12.36
CA GLU A 36 26.30 -16.17 -12.96
C GLU A 36 24.97 -16.08 -12.20
N THR A 37 24.89 -15.11 -11.29
CA THR A 37 23.61 -14.69 -10.71
C THR A 37 22.84 -14.01 -11.84
N ALA A 38 22.01 -14.79 -12.53
CA ALA A 38 21.08 -14.26 -13.51
C ALA A 38 20.26 -13.15 -12.84
N SER A 39 20.52 -11.90 -13.25
CA SER A 39 19.71 -10.75 -12.86
C SER A 39 18.25 -11.09 -13.14
N PRO A 40 17.33 -10.93 -12.17
CA PRO A 40 15.92 -11.23 -12.39
C PRO A 40 15.43 -10.46 -13.61
N ARG A 41 14.75 -11.16 -14.53
CA ARG A 41 14.15 -10.53 -15.71
C ARG A 41 13.26 -9.38 -15.22
N PRO A 42 13.34 -8.19 -15.84
CA PRO A 42 12.44 -7.11 -15.49
C PRO A 42 10.99 -7.62 -15.67
N PRO A 43 10.09 -7.36 -14.70
CA PRO A 43 8.69 -7.76 -14.83
C PRO A 43 8.10 -7.14 -16.09
N ALA A 44 7.02 -7.76 -16.59
CA ALA A 44 6.34 -7.32 -17.80
C ALA A 44 6.06 -5.81 -17.70
N ARG A 45 6.73 -5.02 -18.55
CA ARG A 45 6.56 -3.56 -18.52
C ARG A 45 5.11 -3.24 -18.84
N VAL A 46 4.47 -2.46 -17.97
CA VAL A 46 3.20 -1.79 -18.27
C VAL A 46 3.37 -1.07 -19.61
N PRO A 47 2.39 -1.13 -20.52
CA PRO A 47 2.49 -0.48 -21.82
C PRO A 47 2.86 1.00 -21.61
N LYS A 48 3.98 1.45 -22.18
CA LYS A 48 4.49 2.83 -22.08
C LYS A 48 3.51 3.93 -22.54
N ASN A 49 2.34 3.54 -23.04
CA ASN A 49 1.28 4.39 -23.56
C ASN A 49 -0.05 4.19 -22.84
N LEU A 50 -0.08 3.65 -21.61
CA LEU A 50 -1.33 3.35 -20.91
C LEU A 50 -2.23 4.59 -20.76
N ALA A 51 -1.64 5.74 -20.43
CA ALA A 51 -2.35 7.03 -20.41
C ALA A 51 -2.93 7.43 -21.79
N VAL A 52 -2.20 7.16 -22.88
CA VAL A 52 -2.65 7.46 -24.25
C VAL A 52 -3.82 6.55 -24.66
N VAL A 53 -3.77 5.27 -24.30
CA VAL A 53 -4.83 4.29 -24.59
C VAL A 53 -6.08 4.60 -23.77
N ALA A 54 -5.94 4.90 -22.48
CA ALA A 54 -7.03 5.34 -21.62
C ALA A 54 -7.65 6.67 -22.09
N ASN A 55 -6.85 7.55 -22.69
CA ASN A 55 -7.34 8.76 -23.33
C ASN A 55 -8.11 8.49 -24.65
N LYS A 56 -8.49 7.25 -24.98
CA LYS A 56 -9.36 6.96 -26.13
C LYS A 56 -10.47 5.96 -25.81
N SER A 57 -10.46 5.32 -24.65
CA SER A 57 -11.38 4.23 -24.32
C SER A 57 -12.02 4.38 -22.93
N CYS A 58 -13.26 3.91 -22.80
CA CYS A 58 -13.97 3.75 -21.53
C CYS A 58 -14.02 2.29 -21.05
N ASP A 59 -13.08 1.45 -21.49
CA ASP A 59 -13.06 0.03 -21.13
C ASP A 59 -12.62 -0.17 -19.67
N LYS A 60 -13.47 -0.83 -18.87
CA LYS A 60 -13.20 -1.18 -17.46
C LYS A 60 -11.83 -1.88 -17.22
N PRO A 61 -11.35 -2.79 -18.09
CA PRO A 61 -10.02 -3.42 -17.91
C PRO A 61 -8.84 -2.46 -17.98
N ILE A 62 -8.94 -1.38 -18.77
CA ILE A 62 -7.87 -0.38 -18.89
C ILE A 62 -7.74 0.38 -17.57
N ILE A 63 -8.87 0.85 -17.03
CA ILE A 63 -8.85 1.58 -15.75
C ILE A 63 -8.42 0.69 -14.59
N ASP A 64 -8.80 -0.59 -14.60
CA ASP A 64 -8.32 -1.57 -13.61
C ASP A 64 -6.79 -1.71 -13.63
N THR A 65 -6.19 -1.72 -14.82
CA THR A 65 -4.72 -1.77 -15.00
C THR A 65 -4.05 -0.49 -14.51
N CYS A 66 -4.63 0.68 -14.79
CA CYS A 66 -4.10 1.94 -14.28
C CYS A 66 -4.20 2.01 -12.76
N ALA A 67 -5.32 1.58 -12.19
CA ALA A 67 -5.52 1.54 -10.75
C ALA A 67 -4.54 0.58 -10.06
N THR A 68 -4.26 -0.60 -10.61
CA THR A 68 -3.24 -1.50 -10.00
C THR A 68 -1.82 -0.98 -10.13
N THR A 69 -1.55 -0.16 -11.15
CA THR A 69 -0.26 0.51 -11.30
C THR A 69 -0.10 1.62 -10.25
N LEU A 70 -1.13 2.45 -10.06
CA LEU A 70 -1.13 3.54 -9.07
C LEU A 70 -1.15 3.03 -7.62
N PHE A 71 -2.00 2.04 -7.33
CA PHE A 71 -2.13 1.44 -6.00
C PHE A 71 -1.32 0.14 -5.92
N VAL A 72 -0.02 0.29 -5.63
CA VAL A 72 0.99 -0.79 -5.56
C VAL A 72 0.54 -2.06 -4.81
N PHE A 73 -0.36 -1.92 -3.83
CA PHE A 73 -0.89 -3.04 -3.04
C PHE A 73 -1.84 -3.96 -3.81
N GLY A 74 -2.33 -3.58 -4.99
CA GLY A 74 -3.17 -4.44 -5.85
C GLY A 74 -2.37 -5.31 -6.82
N ARG A 75 -1.08 -4.99 -7.04
CA ARG A 75 -0.24 -5.59 -8.09
C ARG A 75 0.81 -6.53 -7.48
N ARG A 76 0.61 -7.84 -7.63
CA ARG A 76 1.49 -8.88 -7.04
C ARG A 76 2.88 -8.97 -7.68
N ASP A 77 3.01 -8.58 -8.93
CA ASP A 77 4.26 -8.56 -9.71
C ASP A 77 4.95 -7.20 -9.70
N VAL A 78 4.58 -6.31 -8.78
CA VAL A 78 5.19 -4.98 -8.67
C VAL A 78 6.67 -5.09 -8.31
N TYR A 79 7.52 -4.40 -9.08
CA TYR A 79 8.89 -4.19 -8.67
C TYR A 79 8.95 -3.09 -7.61
N LEU A 80 9.73 -3.32 -6.55
CA LEU A 80 9.98 -2.32 -5.51
C LEU A 80 11.35 -1.68 -5.77
N PRO A 81 11.41 -0.37 -6.07
CA PRO A 81 12.68 0.31 -6.31
C PRO A 81 13.59 0.28 -5.08
N GLN A 82 14.88 0.05 -5.30
CA GLN A 82 15.88 -0.18 -4.23
C GLN A 82 16.86 0.98 -4.05
N ASN A 83 16.83 1.93 -4.98
CA ASN A 83 17.73 3.07 -5.02
C ASN A 83 17.05 4.24 -5.77
N PHE A 84 17.73 5.39 -5.81
CA PHE A 84 17.21 6.60 -6.46
C PHE A 84 17.01 6.41 -7.97
N ASP A 85 17.90 5.68 -8.64
CA ASP A 85 17.84 5.48 -10.10
C ASP A 85 16.63 4.63 -10.48
N GLU A 86 16.29 3.64 -9.66
CA GLU A 86 15.11 2.80 -9.83
C GLU A 86 13.81 3.54 -9.47
N MET A 87 13.86 4.56 -8.61
CA MET A 87 12.69 5.34 -8.20
C MET A 87 12.16 6.24 -9.32
N VAL A 88 13.03 6.79 -10.17
CA VAL A 88 12.64 7.68 -11.27
C VAL A 88 11.65 7.01 -12.24
N PRO A 89 11.97 5.85 -12.85
CA PRO A 89 11.02 5.18 -13.74
C PRO A 89 9.79 4.64 -12.98
N HIS A 90 9.93 4.24 -11.71
CA HIS A 90 8.80 3.80 -10.88
C HIS A 90 7.75 4.91 -10.72
N CYS A 91 8.23 6.09 -10.32
CA CYS A 91 7.40 7.26 -10.12
C CYS A 91 6.74 7.73 -11.41
N GLN A 92 7.47 7.71 -12.53
CA GLN A 92 6.89 8.06 -13.83
C GLN A 92 5.74 7.13 -14.20
N GLU A 93 5.91 5.82 -13.99
CA GLU A 93 4.86 4.82 -14.26
C GLU A 93 3.60 5.07 -13.42
N GLU A 94 3.76 5.42 -12.14
CA GLU A 94 2.64 5.74 -11.26
C GLU A 94 1.98 7.10 -11.61
N PHE A 95 2.74 8.11 -12.05
CA PHE A 95 2.17 9.38 -12.53
C PHE A 95 1.38 9.18 -13.83
N ASP A 96 1.89 8.37 -14.77
CA ASP A 96 1.16 8.01 -15.99
C ASP A 96 -0.14 7.27 -15.67
N ALA A 97 -0.13 6.42 -14.62
CA ALA A 97 -1.31 5.75 -14.12
C ALA A 97 -2.31 6.70 -13.43
N GLU A 98 -1.84 7.67 -12.65
CA GLU A 98 -2.67 8.74 -12.07
C GLU A 98 -3.40 9.50 -13.20
N ASP A 99 -2.68 9.90 -14.25
CA ASP A 99 -3.25 10.61 -15.39
C ASP A 99 -4.20 9.77 -16.22
N CYS A 100 -3.93 8.46 -16.37
CA CYS A 100 -4.88 7.52 -16.97
C CYS A 100 -6.23 7.55 -16.24
N ILE A 101 -6.22 7.45 -14.90
CA ILE A 101 -7.44 7.41 -14.08
C ILE A 101 -8.19 8.75 -14.16
N LYS A 102 -7.47 9.89 -14.12
CA LYS A 102 -8.07 11.23 -14.31
C LYS A 102 -8.77 11.37 -15.65
N ASN A 103 -8.12 10.94 -16.73
CA ASN A 103 -8.67 11.04 -18.07
C ASN A 103 -9.92 10.16 -18.24
N TYR A 104 -9.90 8.95 -17.69
CA TYR A 104 -11.08 8.08 -17.64
C TYR A 104 -12.21 8.73 -16.84
N ALA A 105 -11.96 9.22 -15.63
CA ALA A 105 -12.98 9.84 -14.78
C ALA A 105 -13.63 11.05 -15.46
N ARG A 106 -12.83 11.91 -16.13
CA ARG A 106 -13.34 13.09 -16.84
C ARG A 106 -14.28 12.73 -18.00
N ARG A 107 -14.00 11.62 -18.70
CA ARG A 107 -14.67 11.27 -19.96
C ARG A 107 -15.81 10.28 -19.80
N CYS A 108 -15.63 9.30 -18.94
CA CYS A 108 -16.44 8.09 -18.90
C CYS A 108 -17.37 8.04 -17.68
N LEU A 109 -17.09 8.82 -16.63
CA LEU A 109 -17.92 8.85 -15.43
C LEU A 109 -18.94 10.01 -15.47
N PRO A 110 -20.17 9.79 -14.99
CA PRO A 110 -21.13 10.86 -14.75
C PRO A 110 -20.62 11.82 -13.65
N PRO A 111 -21.27 12.99 -13.46
CA PRO A 111 -20.74 14.06 -12.61
C PRO A 111 -20.44 13.65 -11.16
N PHE A 112 -21.32 12.86 -10.53
CA PHE A 112 -21.16 12.46 -9.12
C PHE A 112 -20.02 11.46 -8.95
N GLU A 113 -19.98 10.41 -9.75
CA GLU A 113 -18.94 9.39 -9.74
C GLU A 113 -17.58 9.98 -10.10
N ARG A 114 -17.55 10.95 -11.02
CA ARG A 114 -16.35 11.71 -11.34
C ARG A 114 -15.84 12.49 -10.14
N GLN A 115 -16.74 13.09 -9.35
CA GLN A 115 -16.37 13.79 -8.13
C GLN A 115 -15.77 12.83 -7.10
N VAL A 116 -16.42 11.68 -6.88
CA VAL A 116 -15.94 10.62 -5.97
C VAL A 116 -14.57 10.08 -6.44
N ALA A 117 -14.42 9.75 -7.72
CA ALA A 117 -13.16 9.32 -8.30
C ALA A 117 -12.08 10.41 -8.17
N GLY A 118 -12.43 11.68 -8.37
CA GLY A 118 -11.54 12.82 -8.21
C GLY A 118 -10.94 12.92 -6.81
N MET A 119 -11.75 12.65 -5.78
CA MET A 119 -11.26 12.62 -4.40
C MET A 119 -10.30 11.45 -4.13
N LEU A 120 -10.59 10.25 -4.66
CA LEU A 120 -9.68 9.10 -4.54
C LEU A 120 -8.33 9.39 -5.19
N ILE A 121 -8.36 9.95 -6.40
CA ILE A 121 -7.17 10.30 -7.16
C ILE A 121 -6.37 11.40 -6.44
N LEU A 122 -7.05 12.35 -5.80
CA LEU A 122 -6.39 13.44 -5.07
C LEU A 122 -5.49 12.89 -3.96
N GLY A 123 -6.02 12.02 -3.09
CA GLY A 123 -5.25 11.39 -2.02
C GLY A 123 -4.06 10.60 -2.56
N ALA A 124 -4.30 9.77 -3.58
CA ALA A 124 -3.25 9.01 -4.24
C ALA A 124 -2.14 9.89 -4.84
N GLY A 125 -2.51 10.96 -5.54
CA GLY A 125 -1.57 11.91 -6.12
C GLY A 125 -0.75 12.64 -5.05
N GLN A 126 -1.32 12.95 -3.89
CA GLN A 126 -0.58 13.58 -2.79
C GLN A 126 0.48 12.63 -2.22
N VAL A 127 0.12 11.37 -1.96
CA VAL A 127 1.05 10.33 -1.51
C VAL A 127 2.16 10.13 -2.54
N LEU A 128 1.79 10.03 -3.82
CA LEU A 128 2.72 9.84 -4.93
C LEU A 128 3.72 10.99 -5.04
N ARG A 129 3.24 12.24 -5.11
CA ARG A 129 4.10 13.44 -5.16
C ARG A 129 5.04 13.53 -3.97
N LYS A 130 4.55 13.20 -2.76
CA LYS A 130 5.38 13.22 -1.55
C LYS A 130 6.49 12.17 -1.62
N ARG A 131 6.15 10.90 -1.90
CA ARG A 131 7.11 9.78 -2.02
C ARG A 131 8.12 10.00 -3.15
N CYS A 132 7.69 10.55 -4.28
CA CYS A 132 8.55 10.75 -5.45
C CYS A 132 9.38 12.05 -5.40
N GLY A 133 9.16 12.92 -4.41
CA GLY A 133 10.06 14.02 -4.12
C GLY A 133 11.38 13.53 -3.50
N LYS A 134 12.45 14.34 -3.60
CA LYS A 134 13.79 13.99 -3.11
C LYS A 134 13.81 13.45 -1.67
N GLU A 135 13.11 14.14 -0.76
CA GLU A 135 13.04 13.77 0.66
C GLU A 135 12.18 12.53 0.88
N GLY A 136 11.02 12.43 0.22
CA GLY A 136 10.16 11.26 0.33
C GLY A 136 10.79 10.01 -0.30
N THR A 137 11.62 10.16 -1.32
CA THR A 137 12.38 9.04 -1.90
C THR A 137 13.41 8.54 -0.90
N ARG A 138 14.12 9.46 -0.20
CA ARG A 138 15.03 9.08 0.88
C ARG A 138 14.29 8.35 2.01
N GLU A 139 13.13 8.85 2.42
CA GLU A 139 12.29 8.23 3.46
C GLU A 139 11.79 6.83 3.03
N TYR A 140 11.30 6.70 1.80
CA TYR A 140 10.90 5.41 1.22
C TYR A 140 12.05 4.39 1.26
N LEU A 141 13.23 4.79 0.78
CA LEU A 141 14.40 3.93 0.71
C LEU A 141 14.90 3.53 2.10
N SER A 142 14.78 4.41 3.12
CA SER A 142 15.11 4.02 4.50
C SER A 142 14.21 2.92 5.06
N HIS A 143 12.98 2.77 4.54
CA HIS A 143 12.03 1.74 4.96
C HIS A 143 11.96 0.54 4.01
N TYR A 144 12.79 0.49 2.95
CA TYR A 144 12.72 -0.51 1.88
C TYR A 144 12.65 -1.96 2.39
N LYS A 145 13.49 -2.35 3.35
CA LYS A 145 13.54 -3.73 3.86
C LYS A 145 12.22 -4.15 4.50
N CYS A 146 11.59 -3.25 5.25
CA CYS A 146 10.29 -3.46 5.87
C CYS A 146 9.18 -3.53 4.81
N ILE A 147 9.19 -2.62 3.82
CA ILE A 147 8.24 -2.63 2.69
C ILE A 147 8.32 -3.97 1.94
N LYS A 148 9.52 -4.40 1.57
CA LYS A 148 9.76 -5.68 0.88
C LYS A 148 9.25 -6.89 1.67
N LYS A 149 9.43 -6.90 2.99
CA LYS A 149 8.95 -8.00 3.85
C LYS A 149 7.43 -8.04 3.97
N THR A 150 6.78 -6.87 4.03
CA THR A 150 5.34 -6.75 4.31
C THR A 150 4.46 -6.78 3.07
N ILE A 151 5.01 -6.43 1.89
CA ILE A 151 4.22 -6.31 0.66
C ILE A 151 3.37 -7.55 0.33
N PRO A 152 3.82 -8.81 0.51
CA PRO A 152 2.99 -9.97 0.16
C PRO A 152 1.73 -10.08 1.02
N SER A 153 1.83 -9.82 2.33
CA SER A 153 0.67 -9.82 3.23
C SER A 153 -0.22 -8.59 3.02
N LEU A 154 0.35 -7.46 2.60
CA LEU A 154 -0.45 -6.30 2.19
C LEU A 154 -1.24 -6.58 0.91
N HIS A 155 -0.68 -7.35 -0.05
CA HIS A 155 -1.42 -7.85 -1.22
C HIS A 155 -2.59 -8.74 -0.80
N ASP A 156 -2.39 -9.65 0.15
CA ASP A 156 -3.47 -10.49 0.68
C ASP A 156 -4.57 -9.65 1.35
N THR A 157 -4.18 -8.59 2.05
CA THR A 157 -5.12 -7.67 2.70
C THR A 157 -5.91 -6.85 1.68
N MET A 158 -5.27 -6.45 0.57
CA MET A 158 -5.96 -5.80 -0.54
C MET A 158 -6.93 -6.76 -1.24
N ASP A 159 -6.53 -8.03 -1.43
CA ASP A 159 -7.43 -9.05 -1.98
C ASP A 159 -8.66 -9.25 -1.08
N GLN A 160 -8.48 -9.31 0.25
CA GLN A 160 -9.61 -9.38 1.19
C GLN A 160 -10.57 -8.21 0.99
N LEU A 161 -10.05 -6.99 0.85
CA LEU A 161 -10.86 -5.79 0.60
C LEU A 161 -11.61 -5.89 -0.73
N ILE A 162 -10.92 -6.22 -1.82
CA ILE A 162 -11.52 -6.37 -3.16
C ILE A 162 -12.65 -7.39 -3.13
N TYR A 163 -12.43 -8.58 -2.57
CA TYR A 163 -13.47 -9.60 -2.48
C TYR A 163 -14.67 -9.15 -1.64
N THR A 164 -14.43 -8.40 -0.57
CA THR A 164 -15.50 -7.87 0.27
C THR A 164 -16.33 -6.86 -0.50
N LEU A 165 -15.70 -5.89 -1.16
CA LEU A 165 -16.42 -4.87 -1.95
C LEU A 165 -17.12 -5.47 -3.17
N MET A 166 -16.54 -6.50 -3.80
CA MET A 166 -17.21 -7.24 -4.86
C MET A 166 -18.51 -7.87 -4.38
N SER A 167 -18.49 -8.58 -3.24
CA SER A 167 -19.71 -9.13 -2.64
C SER A 167 -20.73 -8.03 -2.39
N VAL A 168 -20.31 -6.86 -1.89
CA VAL A 168 -21.22 -5.73 -1.70
C VAL A 168 -21.83 -5.22 -3.01
N SER A 169 -21.05 -5.17 -4.08
CA SER A 169 -21.51 -4.71 -5.40
C SER A 169 -22.40 -5.72 -6.13
N GLN A 170 -22.28 -7.03 -5.85
CA GLN A 170 -22.91 -8.11 -6.60
C GLN A 170 -24.08 -8.77 -5.87
N ASP A 171 -24.03 -8.83 -4.54
CA ASP A 171 -25.05 -9.46 -3.73
C ASP A 171 -26.31 -8.57 -3.66
N LYS A 172 -27.46 -9.18 -3.35
CA LYS A 172 -28.72 -8.46 -3.05
C LYS A 172 -28.67 -7.76 -1.69
N ILE A 173 -27.58 -7.06 -1.42
CA ILE A 173 -27.45 -6.17 -0.27
C ILE A 173 -28.33 -4.96 -0.55
N GLY A 174 -29.14 -4.55 0.43
CA GLY A 174 -29.94 -3.33 0.33
C GLY A 174 -29.06 -2.12 0.06
N ASP A 175 -29.51 -1.19 -0.78
CA ASP A 175 -28.73 -0.04 -1.20
C ASP A 175 -28.27 0.83 -0.01
N ASP A 176 -29.09 0.86 1.05
CA ASP A 176 -28.80 1.51 2.34
C ASP A 176 -27.63 0.90 3.12
N LEU A 177 -27.30 -0.37 2.87
CA LEU A 177 -26.20 -1.08 3.52
C LEU A 177 -24.90 -1.09 2.72
N LYS A 178 -24.94 -0.75 1.42
CA LYS A 178 -23.74 -0.78 0.57
C LYS A 178 -22.63 0.16 1.06
N ILE A 179 -22.97 1.41 1.38
CA ILE A 179 -22.01 2.38 1.92
C ILE A 179 -21.50 1.94 3.31
N PRO A 180 -22.37 1.64 4.31
CA PRO A 180 -21.93 1.17 5.62
C PRO A 180 -20.98 -0.03 5.58
N ILE A 181 -21.32 -1.07 4.81
CA ILE A 181 -20.49 -2.28 4.70
C ILE A 181 -19.14 -1.95 4.03
N SER A 182 -19.15 -1.13 2.98
CA SER A 182 -17.93 -0.70 2.30
C SER A 182 -17.01 0.08 3.24
N CYS A 183 -17.56 1.03 4.00
CA CYS A 183 -16.81 1.81 4.98
C CYS A 183 -16.18 0.93 6.06
N CYS A 184 -16.93 -0.03 6.61
CA CYS A 184 -16.38 -0.96 7.59
C CYS A 184 -15.36 -1.93 6.98
N ALA A 185 -15.49 -2.29 5.71
CA ALA A 185 -14.48 -3.07 4.99
C ALA A 185 -13.16 -2.30 4.86
N PHE A 186 -13.21 -0.99 4.56
CA PHE A 186 -12.02 -0.13 4.57
C PHE A 186 -11.41 0.04 5.97
N ALA A 187 -12.24 0.23 7.00
CA ALA A 187 -11.75 0.28 8.38
C ALA A 187 -11.01 -1.02 8.76
N ARG A 188 -11.56 -2.19 8.40
CA ARG A 188 -10.90 -3.49 8.59
C ARG A 188 -9.59 -3.60 7.80
N PHE A 189 -9.57 -3.13 6.55
CA PHE A 189 -8.37 -3.08 5.72
C PHE A 189 -7.26 -2.27 6.40
N LEU A 190 -7.56 -1.05 6.88
CA LEU A 190 -6.59 -0.18 7.55
C LEU A 190 -6.02 -0.82 8.83
N VAL A 191 -6.87 -1.43 9.66
CA VAL A 191 -6.44 -2.15 10.88
C VAL A 191 -5.53 -3.32 10.53
N THR A 192 -5.94 -4.13 9.55
CA THR A 192 -5.21 -5.34 9.16
C THR A 192 -3.86 -4.97 8.57
N ALA A 193 -3.82 -3.98 7.69
CA ALA A 193 -2.60 -3.49 7.08
C ALA A 193 -1.64 -2.89 8.11
N THR A 194 -2.15 -2.10 9.06
CA THR A 194 -1.35 -1.56 10.18
C THR A 194 -0.75 -2.67 11.02
N LYS A 195 -1.54 -3.70 11.36
CA LYS A 195 -1.06 -4.86 12.13
C LYS A 195 0.01 -5.64 11.38
N ILE A 196 -0.13 -5.82 10.06
CA ILE A 196 0.89 -6.47 9.20
C ILE A 196 2.19 -5.67 9.23
N VAL A 197 2.12 -4.35 9.06
CA VAL A 197 3.31 -3.50 9.10
C VAL A 197 3.96 -3.57 10.46
N ARG A 198 3.21 -3.39 11.55
CA ARG A 198 3.73 -3.45 12.92
C ARG A 198 4.45 -4.77 13.22
N LEU A 199 3.83 -5.90 12.89
CA LEU A 199 4.40 -7.23 13.14
C LEU A 199 5.56 -7.55 12.19
N GLY A 200 5.40 -7.21 10.92
CA GLY A 200 6.43 -7.46 9.91
C GLY A 200 7.68 -6.60 10.11
N CYS A 201 7.52 -5.39 10.66
CA CYS A 201 8.57 -4.39 10.71
C CYS A 201 9.18 -4.13 12.09
N ALA A 202 8.78 -4.91 13.10
CA ALA A 202 9.28 -4.79 14.47
C ALA A 202 10.82 -4.76 14.56
N ASP A 203 11.52 -5.46 13.66
CA ASP A 203 12.99 -5.60 13.68
C ASP A 203 13.75 -4.55 12.82
N PHE A 204 13.05 -3.64 12.13
CA PHE A 204 13.69 -2.74 11.14
C PHE A 204 13.83 -1.30 11.63
N ASP A 205 12.70 -0.61 11.78
CA ASP A 205 12.67 0.82 12.14
C ASP A 205 11.32 1.14 12.80
N PRO A 206 11.30 1.73 14.01
CA PRO A 206 10.06 2.13 14.68
C PRO A 206 9.20 3.12 13.87
N LYS A 207 9.79 3.87 12.95
CA LYS A 207 9.07 4.83 12.08
C LYS A 207 8.44 4.18 10.85
N ALA A 208 8.75 2.91 10.57
CA ALA A 208 8.22 2.24 9.39
C ALA A 208 6.69 2.06 9.46
N GLU A 209 6.14 1.86 10.65
CA GLU A 209 4.68 1.81 10.85
C GLU A 209 4.02 3.15 10.48
N GLU A 210 4.54 4.26 10.99
CA GLU A 210 4.04 5.60 10.65
C GLU A 210 4.15 5.86 9.15
N TYR A 211 5.28 5.53 8.53
CA TYR A 211 5.46 5.75 7.11
C TYR A 211 4.51 4.88 6.25
N ILE A 212 4.50 3.57 6.45
CA ILE A 212 3.79 2.66 5.55
C ILE A 212 2.28 2.65 5.87
N ALA A 213 1.89 2.50 7.13
CA ALA A 213 0.48 2.38 7.49
C ALA A 213 -0.25 3.73 7.41
N VAL A 214 0.39 4.82 7.87
CA VAL A 214 -0.26 6.14 7.93
C VAL A 214 0.01 6.94 6.66
N LYS A 215 1.28 7.25 6.35
CA LYS A 215 1.59 8.16 5.22
C LYS A 215 1.30 7.53 3.86
N MET A 216 1.56 6.23 3.67
CA MET A 216 1.25 5.55 2.42
C MET A 216 -0.18 5.02 2.40
N ILE A 217 -0.50 3.97 3.17
CA ILE A 217 -1.77 3.24 3.04
C ILE A 217 -2.98 4.11 3.36
N LYS A 218 -3.02 4.73 4.55
CA LYS A 218 -4.14 5.61 4.92
C LYS A 218 -4.18 6.85 4.02
N GLY A 219 -3.02 7.44 3.70
CA GLY A 219 -2.92 8.60 2.81
C GLY A 219 -3.58 8.43 1.43
N TYR A 220 -3.59 7.22 0.86
CA TYR A 220 -4.24 6.95 -0.43
C TYR A 220 -5.76 7.17 -0.42
N VAL A 221 -6.42 6.92 0.71
CA VAL A 221 -7.89 6.82 0.80
C VAL A 221 -8.51 7.79 1.81
N ASN A 222 -7.70 8.50 2.59
CA ASN A 222 -8.16 9.26 3.75
C ASN A 222 -9.28 10.26 3.42
N ASP A 223 -9.07 11.12 2.42
CA ASP A 223 -10.02 12.19 2.08
C ASP A 223 -11.41 11.64 1.70
N VAL A 224 -11.43 10.50 1.02
CA VAL A 224 -12.68 9.85 0.57
C VAL A 224 -13.39 9.16 1.74
N LEU A 225 -12.62 8.49 2.61
CA LEU A 225 -13.18 7.83 3.78
C LEU A 225 -13.66 8.85 4.82
N ASP A 226 -12.93 9.93 5.05
CA ASP A 226 -13.33 10.97 5.99
C ASP A 226 -14.65 11.63 5.56
N LEU A 227 -14.84 11.82 4.25
CA LEU A 227 -16.09 12.35 3.71
C LEU A 227 -17.23 11.32 3.73
N SER A 228 -16.98 10.10 3.23
CA SER A 228 -18.04 9.13 2.94
C SER A 228 -18.36 8.19 4.11
N CYS A 229 -17.43 8.03 5.05
CA CYS A 229 -17.46 7.01 6.10
C CYS A 229 -17.48 7.58 7.52
N GLN A 230 -17.97 8.80 7.69
CA GLN A 230 -18.09 9.43 9.00
C GLN A 230 -18.94 8.56 9.97
N GLY A 231 -18.37 8.21 11.12
CA GLY A 231 -18.97 7.32 12.12
C GLY A 231 -18.74 5.81 11.88
N TYR A 232 -18.05 5.43 10.80
CA TYR A 232 -17.66 4.05 10.48
C TYR A 232 -16.15 3.84 10.66
N GLU A 233 -15.55 4.56 11.61
CA GLU A 233 -14.13 4.47 11.90
C GLU A 233 -13.75 3.10 12.49
N VAL A 234 -12.44 2.88 12.57
CA VAL A 234 -11.85 1.72 13.26
C VAL A 234 -12.42 1.61 14.68
N ASN A 235 -12.96 0.43 15.01
CA ASN A 235 -13.57 0.12 16.29
C ASN A 235 -14.85 0.92 16.62
N SER A 236 -15.51 1.53 15.64
CA SER A 236 -16.80 2.19 15.90
C SER A 236 -17.91 1.18 16.22
N ASP A 237 -18.85 1.59 17.06
CA ASP A 237 -20.05 0.79 17.39
C ASP A 237 -20.89 0.46 16.14
N LYS A 238 -20.83 1.31 15.10
CA LYS A 238 -21.53 1.05 13.84
C LYS A 238 -20.93 -0.15 13.13
N CYS A 239 -19.60 -0.21 13.03
CA CYS A 239 -18.94 -1.36 12.40
C CYS A 239 -19.02 -2.63 13.25
N ALA A 240 -19.08 -2.52 14.58
CA ALA A 240 -19.27 -3.68 15.46
C ALA A 240 -20.61 -4.41 15.23
N LYS A 241 -21.63 -3.70 14.70
CA LYS A 241 -22.96 -4.26 14.41
C LYS A 241 -23.10 -4.82 12.99
N ILE A 242 -22.11 -4.59 12.12
CA ILE A 242 -22.15 -5.02 10.72
C ILE A 242 -21.39 -6.34 10.58
N ASN A 243 -22.07 -7.36 10.04
CA ASN A 243 -21.42 -8.61 9.68
C ASN A 243 -20.70 -8.46 8.33
N LEU A 244 -19.37 -8.32 8.37
CA LEU A 244 -18.56 -8.22 7.16
C LEU A 244 -18.24 -9.60 6.58
N PRO A 245 -18.35 -9.79 5.25
CA PRO A 245 -17.79 -10.95 4.59
C PRO A 245 -16.31 -11.14 4.96
N ALA A 246 -15.87 -12.37 5.24
CA ALA A 246 -14.48 -12.64 5.61
C ALA A 246 -13.46 -12.34 4.49
N GLY A 247 -13.93 -12.27 3.24
CA GLY A 247 -13.07 -12.03 2.06
C GLY A 247 -12.08 -13.17 1.78
N GLY A 248 -12.21 -14.31 2.46
CA GLY A 248 -11.36 -15.49 2.28
C GLY A 248 -10.00 -15.45 2.98
N PHE A 249 -9.81 -14.56 3.96
CA PHE A 249 -8.55 -14.44 4.71
C PHE A 249 -8.79 -14.37 6.22
N GLU A 250 -7.84 -14.85 7.01
CA GLU A 250 -7.88 -14.84 8.47
C GLU A 250 -6.49 -14.64 9.10
N TRP A 251 -6.49 -14.29 10.39
CA TRP A 251 -5.27 -14.29 11.20
C TRP A 251 -5.03 -15.67 11.80
N ARG A 252 -3.84 -16.23 11.58
CA ARG A 252 -3.37 -17.48 12.19
C ARG A 252 -1.94 -17.31 12.67
N ASN A 253 -1.70 -17.50 13.98
CA ASN A 253 -0.36 -17.39 14.58
C ASN A 253 0.39 -16.10 14.16
N ASN A 254 -0.24 -14.93 14.30
CA ASN A 254 0.30 -13.63 13.90
C ASN A 254 0.65 -13.49 12.40
N SER A 255 0.15 -14.38 11.56
CA SER A 255 0.26 -14.31 10.10
C SER A 255 -1.13 -14.12 9.49
N PHE A 256 -1.23 -13.26 8.48
CA PHE A 256 -2.45 -13.08 7.71
C PHE A 256 -2.42 -14.05 6.53
N VAL A 257 -3.37 -14.98 6.47
CA VAL A 257 -3.34 -16.11 5.53
C VAL A 257 -4.67 -16.32 4.84
N LYS A 258 -4.62 -16.88 3.64
CA LYS A 258 -5.82 -17.29 2.90
C LYS A 258 -6.48 -18.49 3.58
N ILE A 259 -7.79 -18.44 3.77
CA ILE A 259 -8.60 -19.53 4.32
C ILE A 259 -8.64 -20.67 3.30
N GLN A 260 -8.24 -21.86 3.74
CA GLN A 260 -8.24 -23.04 2.89
C GLN A 260 -9.68 -23.44 2.55
N GLY A 261 -9.97 -23.64 1.25
CA GLY A 261 -11.31 -23.97 0.78
C GLY A 261 -12.30 -22.80 0.74
N ALA A 262 -11.85 -21.56 0.93
CA ALA A 262 -12.70 -20.39 0.76
C ALA A 262 -13.27 -20.33 -0.67
N LYS A 263 -14.60 -20.29 -0.78
CA LYS A 263 -15.31 -20.06 -2.03
C LYS A 263 -15.22 -18.58 -2.38
N LEU A 264 -14.21 -18.22 -3.16
CA LEU A 264 -14.02 -16.86 -3.67
C LEU A 264 -14.58 -16.75 -5.09
N PRO A 265 -15.11 -15.58 -5.49
CA PRO A 265 -15.51 -15.34 -6.87
C PRO A 265 -14.40 -15.71 -7.87
N PRO A 266 -14.72 -16.37 -8.98
CA PRO A 266 -13.72 -16.92 -9.92
C PRO A 266 -12.97 -15.84 -10.70
N LYS A 267 -13.55 -14.63 -10.83
CA LYS A 267 -12.93 -13.48 -11.49
C LYS A 267 -13.01 -12.29 -10.55
N LYS A 268 -11.88 -11.88 -9.97
CA LYS A 268 -11.77 -10.62 -9.23
C LYS A 268 -11.21 -9.52 -10.15
N PRO A 269 -11.62 -8.25 -9.98
CA PRO A 269 -10.87 -7.15 -10.53
C PRO A 269 -9.50 -7.08 -9.85
N ASN A 270 -8.52 -6.54 -10.55
CA ASN A 270 -7.18 -6.43 -9.99
C ASN A 270 -7.07 -5.24 -9.03
N SER A 271 -7.96 -4.25 -9.15
CA SER A 271 -8.00 -3.05 -8.31
C SER A 271 -9.29 -2.92 -7.49
N VAL A 272 -9.20 -2.12 -6.42
CA VAL A 272 -10.33 -1.70 -5.60
C VAL A 272 -11.24 -0.68 -6.30
N VAL A 273 -10.72 0.01 -7.34
CA VAL A 273 -11.40 1.14 -7.98
C VAL A 273 -12.70 0.70 -8.64
N LEU A 274 -12.71 -0.43 -9.35
CA LEU A 274 -13.93 -0.91 -10.01
C LEU A 274 -15.07 -1.26 -9.03
N PRO A 275 -14.88 -2.15 -8.04
CA PRO A 275 -15.97 -2.48 -7.12
C PRO A 275 -16.38 -1.28 -6.27
N PHE A 276 -15.43 -0.38 -5.96
CA PHE A 276 -15.75 0.87 -5.30
C PHE A 276 -16.67 1.75 -6.15
N LEU A 277 -16.32 2.02 -7.41
CA LEU A 277 -17.17 2.81 -8.31
C LEU A 277 -18.53 2.16 -8.51
N ASP A 278 -18.59 0.83 -8.68
CA ASP A 278 -19.84 0.10 -8.86
C ASP A 278 -20.76 0.23 -7.63
N ILE A 279 -20.22 0.40 -6.42
CA ILE A 279 -21.00 0.65 -5.21
C ILE A 279 -21.67 2.03 -5.25
N PHE A 280 -20.97 3.07 -5.71
CA PHE A 280 -21.52 4.44 -5.77
C PHE A 280 -22.40 4.71 -7.00
N THR A 281 -22.24 3.94 -8.08
CA THR A 281 -23.06 4.09 -9.30
C THR A 281 -24.43 3.41 -9.20
N ASN A 282 -24.57 2.43 -8.30
CA ASN A 282 -25.77 1.58 -8.17
C ASN A 282 -26.44 1.76 -6.81
N LEU A 283 -26.50 3.00 -6.31
CA LEU A 283 -27.27 3.39 -5.12
C LEU A 283 -28.68 3.83 -5.49
#